data_AF-A0A1Y6CJJ4-F1
#
_entry.id   AF-A0A1Y6CJJ4-F1
#
_cell.length_a   1.000
_cell.length_b   1.000
_cell.length_c   1.000
_cell.angle_alpha   90.00
_cell.angle_beta   90.00
_cell.angle_gamma   90.00
#
_symmetry.space_group_name_H-M   'P 1'
#
loop_
_entity.id
_entity.type
_entity.pdbx_description
1 polymer ?
#
loop_
_entity_poly.entity_id
_entity_poly.type
_entity_poly.pdbx_seq_one_letter_code
_entity_poly.pdbx_strand_id
1 'polypeptide(L)'
;MAKIKTPSSEKELLQKLNRVKLQLEQLQEVKKILLAEGIKPDDDDKRKESKYIQQVLGLEKDLKRLKGPKKPGDGRSPEVPKARSSSRGTKRPAGRA
;
A
#
# COMPACT_ATOMS: atom_id res chain seq x y z
N MET A 1 16.60 31.19 -5.33
CA MET A 1 15.40 30.42 -5.74
C MET A 1 15.80 28.96 -6.00
N ALA A 2 15.70 28.06 -5.02
CA ALA A 2 15.80 26.64 -5.32
C ALA A 2 14.41 26.14 -5.74
N LYS A 3 14.23 25.88 -7.03
CA LYS A 3 13.02 25.23 -7.55
C LYS A 3 13.01 23.79 -7.02
N ILE A 4 12.40 23.58 -5.86
CA ILE A 4 12.17 22.25 -5.30
C ILE A 4 11.20 21.55 -6.27
N LYS A 5 11.74 20.66 -7.10
CA LYS A 5 10.94 19.69 -7.84
C LYS A 5 10.43 18.70 -6.81
N THR A 6 9.33 19.01 -6.11
CA THR A 6 8.59 18.00 -5.35
C THR A 6 8.25 16.89 -6.33
N PRO A 7 8.79 15.66 -6.18
CA PRO A 7 8.37 14.55 -7.01
C PRO A 7 6.86 14.40 -6.79
N SER A 8 6.10 14.57 -7.88
CA SER A 8 4.64 14.36 -7.86
C SER A 8 4.37 13.01 -7.20
N SER A 9 3.32 12.93 -6.36
CA SER A 9 2.84 11.68 -5.77
C SER A 9 2.71 10.56 -6.82
N GLU A 10 2.39 10.91 -8.07
CA GLU A 10 2.38 9.99 -9.21
C GLU A 10 3.77 9.41 -9.53
N LYS A 11 4.83 10.24 -9.54
CA LYS A 11 6.20 9.79 -9.79
C LYS A 11 6.69 8.87 -8.68
N GLU A 12 6.37 9.17 -7.42
CA GLU A 12 6.72 8.30 -6.30
C GLU A 12 6.00 6.95 -6.37
N LEU A 13 4.70 6.95 -6.71
CA LEU A 13 3.93 5.72 -6.89
C LEU A 13 4.42 4.91 -8.09
N LEU A 14 4.80 5.56 -9.20
CA LEU A 14 5.41 4.90 -10.35
C LEU A 14 6.77 4.29 -10.02
N GLN A 15 7.62 4.99 -9.27
CA GLN A 15 8.90 4.44 -8.81
C GLN A 15 8.69 3.22 -7.90
N LYS A 16 7.75 3.29 -6.97
CA LYS A 16 7.37 2.15 -6.12
C LYS A 16 6.82 0.99 -6.95
N LEU A 17 5.95 1.27 -7.93
CA LEU A 17 5.38 0.26 -8.82
C LEU A 17 6.46 -0.46 -9.60
N ASN A 18 7.37 0.29 -10.24
CA ASN A 18 8.47 -0.29 -11.00
C ASN A 18 9.38 -1.15 -10.13
N ARG A 19 9.66 -0.70 -8.90
CA ARG A 19 10.46 -1.48 -7.94
C ARG A 19 9.77 -2.80 -7.57
N VAL A 20 8.48 -2.78 -7.26
CA VAL A 20 7.73 -4.00 -6.90
C VAL A 20 7.59 -4.93 -8.11
N LYS A 21 7.34 -4.39 -9.32
CA LYS A 21 7.29 -5.18 -10.56
C LYS A 21 8.62 -5.89 -10.82
N LEU A 22 9.75 -5.19 -10.67
CA LEU A 22 11.08 -5.79 -10.81
C LEU A 22 11.29 -6.93 -9.81
N GLN A 23 10.90 -6.76 -8.55
CA GLN A 23 11.00 -7.83 -7.54
C GLN A 23 10.12 -9.04 -7.87
N LEU A 24 8.93 -8.81 -8.43
CA LEU A 24 8.04 -9.88 -8.88
C LEU A 24 8.64 -10.64 -10.08
N GLU A 25 9.18 -9.93 -11.07
CA GLU A 25 9.84 -10.53 -12.24
C GLU A 25 11.03 -11.40 -11.82
N GLN A 26 11.90 -10.88 -10.95
CA GLN A 26 13.04 -11.63 -10.40
C GLN A 26 12.58 -12.91 -9.68
N LEU A 27 11.53 -12.82 -8.86
CA LEU A 27 10.99 -13.98 -8.16
C LEU A 27 10.43 -15.02 -9.13
N GLN A 28 9.74 -14.58 -10.19
CA GLN A 28 9.22 -15.46 -11.23
C GLN A 28 10.32 -16.12 -12.05
N GLU A 29 11.41 -15.41 -12.33
CA GLU A 29 12.58 -15.95 -13.03
C GLU A 29 13.26 -17.04 -12.19
N VAL A 30 13.52 -16.77 -10.91
CA VAL A 30 14.04 -17.78 -9.97
C VAL A 30 13.12 -18.99 -9.92
N LYS A 31 11.80 -18.78 -9.81
CA LYS A 31 10.82 -19.86 -9.81
C LYS A 31 10.85 -20.70 -11.08
N LYS A 32 11.02 -20.08 -12.25
CA LYS A 32 11.16 -20.82 -13.53
C LYS A 32 12.42 -21.67 -13.55
N ILE A 33 13.54 -21.15 -13.06
CA ILE A 33 14.81 -21.89 -12.96
C ILE A 33 14.63 -23.09 -12.02
N LEU A 34 14.08 -22.88 -10.82
CA LEU A 34 13.82 -23.97 -9.87
C LEU A 34 12.94 -25.06 -10.49
N LEU A 35 11.86 -24.68 -11.19
CA LEU A 35 10.99 -25.64 -11.87
C LEU A 35 11.69 -26.38 -13.00
N ALA A 36 12.58 -25.72 -13.76
CA ALA A 36 13.38 -26.34 -14.80
C ALA A 36 14.39 -27.36 -14.23
N GLU A 37 14.90 -27.11 -13.02
CA GLU A 37 15.74 -28.04 -12.26
C GLU A 37 14.92 -29.12 -11.53
N GLY A 38 13.59 -29.12 -11.66
CA GLY A 38 12.69 -30.05 -10.98
C GLY A 38 12.49 -29.76 -9.48
N ILE A 39 12.99 -28.63 -9.00
CA ILE A 39 12.83 -28.16 -7.62
C ILE A 39 11.47 -27.46 -7.50
N LYS A 40 10.65 -27.93 -6.56
CA LYS A 40 9.37 -27.27 -6.27
C LYS A 40 9.62 -26.01 -5.44
N PRO A 41 9.06 -24.85 -5.83
CA PRO A 41 9.15 -23.64 -5.02
C PRO A 41 8.40 -23.81 -3.70
N ASP A 42 9.03 -23.34 -2.63
CA ASP A 42 8.51 -23.44 -1.27
C ASP A 42 7.28 -22.54 -1.08
N ASP A 43 6.51 -22.82 -0.02
CA ASP A 43 5.33 -22.01 0.32
C ASP A 43 5.68 -20.55 0.63
N ASP A 44 6.91 -20.28 1.09
CA ASP A 44 7.41 -18.92 1.26
C ASP A 44 7.52 -18.15 -0.06
N ASP A 45 7.93 -18.80 -1.13
CA ASP A 45 8.03 -18.14 -2.44
C ASP A 45 6.65 -17.83 -3.01
N LYS A 46 5.68 -18.74 -2.82
CA LYS A 46 4.28 -18.50 -3.19
C LYS A 46 3.67 -17.34 -2.40
N ARG A 47 3.99 -17.24 -1.10
CA ARG A 47 3.56 -16.13 -0.23
C ARG A 47 4.18 -14.80 -0.67
N LYS A 48 5.49 -14.78 -0.97
CA LYS A 48 6.20 -13.59 -1.50
C LYS A 48 5.60 -13.15 -2.84
N GLU A 49 5.36 -14.09 -3.75
CA GLU A 49 4.76 -13.82 -5.06
C GLU A 49 3.37 -13.19 -4.92
N SER A 50 2.50 -13.80 -4.11
CA SER A 50 1.17 -13.28 -3.83
C SER A 50 1.21 -11.87 -3.22
N LYS A 51 2.15 -11.61 -2.31
CA LYS A 51 2.35 -10.29 -1.69
C LYS A 51 2.75 -9.24 -2.72
N TYR A 52 3.70 -9.53 -3.59
CA TYR A 52 4.12 -8.59 -4.64
C TYR A 52 3.00 -8.32 -5.65
N ILE A 53 2.25 -9.35 -6.05
CA ILE A 53 1.08 -9.19 -6.93
C ILE A 53 0.04 -8.24 -6.29
N GLN A 54 -0.29 -8.43 -5.00
CA GLN A 54 -1.21 -7.54 -4.30
C GLN A 54 -0.70 -6.10 -4.22
N GLN A 55 0.61 -5.91 -4.01
CA GLN A 55 1.24 -4.58 -4.01
C GLN A 55 1.16 -3.89 -5.37
N VAL A 56 1.43 -4.62 -6.47
CA VAL A 56 1.29 -4.11 -7.84
C VAL A 56 -0.14 -3.64 -8.09
N LEU A 57 -1.13 -4.49 -7.79
CA LEU A 57 -2.55 -4.16 -7.97
C LEU A 57 -2.99 -2.94 -7.13
N GLY A 58 -2.48 -2.82 -5.90
CA GLY A 58 -2.73 -1.66 -5.05
C GLY A 58 -2.20 -0.37 -5.67
N LEU A 59 -0.93 -0.38 -6.10
CA LEU A 59 -0.27 0.77 -6.70
C LEU A 59 -0.90 1.17 -8.04
N GLU A 60 -1.32 0.22 -8.87
CA GLU A 60 -2.03 0.50 -10.12
C GLU A 60 -3.41 1.12 -9.88
N LYS A 61 -4.14 0.68 -8.84
CA LYS A 61 -5.40 1.32 -8.44
C LYS A 61 -5.18 2.77 -7.99
N ASP A 62 -4.14 3.02 -7.21
CA ASP A 62 -3.83 4.38 -6.73
C ASP A 62 -3.39 5.30 -7.87
N LEU A 63 -2.61 4.79 -8.83
CA LEU A 63 -2.26 5.52 -10.05
C LEU A 63 -3.50 5.81 -10.92
N LYS A 64 -4.42 4.84 -11.05
CA LYS A 64 -5.68 5.04 -11.79
C LYS A 64 -6.57 6.09 -11.12
N ARG A 65 -6.59 6.14 -9.79
CA ARG A 65 -7.31 7.19 -9.02
C ARG A 65 -6.71 8.57 -9.23
N LEU A 66 -5.38 8.67 -9.34
CA LEU A 66 -4.71 9.94 -9.66
C LEU A 66 -4.97 10.41 -11.10
N LYS A 67 -5.08 9.49 -12.06
CA LYS A 67 -5.38 9.79 -13.47
C LYS A 67 -6.86 9.96 -13.79
N GLY A 68 -7.75 9.52 -12.90
CA GLY A 68 -9.19 9.67 -13.09
C GLY A 68 -9.60 11.16 -13.13
N PRO A 69 -10.64 11.53 -13.89
CA PRO A 69 -11.19 12.88 -13.82
C PRO A 69 -11.56 13.16 -12.36
N LYS A 70 -10.95 14.19 -11.76
CA LYS A 70 -11.36 14.72 -10.46
C LYS A 70 -12.84 15.06 -10.57
N LYS A 71 -13.72 14.24 -9.99
CA LYS A 71 -15.02 14.77 -9.62
C LYS A 71 -14.75 15.88 -8.61
N PRO A 72 -15.25 17.12 -8.81
CA PRO A 72 -15.24 18.14 -7.78
C PRO A 72 -16.16 17.63 -6.66
N GLY A 73 -15.63 16.86 -5.72
CA GLY A 73 -16.44 16.13 -4.73
C GLY A 73 -15.77 14.94 -4.05
N ASP A 74 -14.61 14.45 -4.51
CA ASP A 74 -13.84 13.43 -3.77
C ASP A 74 -13.05 14.07 -2.61
N GLY A 75 -13.82 14.55 -1.64
CA GLY A 75 -13.36 15.03 -0.36
C GLY A 75 -12.73 13.93 0.48
N ARG A 76 -11.52 13.52 0.14
CA ARG A 76 -10.58 13.01 1.15
C ARG A 76 -9.76 14.17 1.67
N SER A 77 -10.43 15.08 2.38
CA SER A 77 -9.74 15.68 3.52
C SER A 77 -9.23 14.52 4.36
N PRO A 78 -7.99 14.54 4.89
CA PRO A 78 -7.69 13.66 6.00
C PRO A 78 -8.87 13.83 6.96
N GLU A 79 -9.57 12.74 7.27
CA GLU A 79 -10.51 12.76 8.37
C GLU A 79 -9.66 13.20 9.54
N VAL A 80 -9.75 14.49 9.87
CA VAL A 80 -9.27 15.05 11.11
C VAL A 80 -9.79 14.05 12.13
N PRO A 81 -8.93 13.32 12.86
CA PRO A 81 -9.43 12.47 13.93
C PRO A 81 -10.30 13.40 14.75
N LYS A 82 -11.63 13.17 14.71
CA LYS A 82 -12.60 14.02 15.39
C LYS A 82 -12.07 14.06 16.81
N ALA A 83 -11.54 15.23 17.21
CA ALA A 83 -11.02 15.41 18.54
C ALA A 83 -12.11 14.88 19.46
N ARG A 84 -11.77 13.93 20.34
CA ARG A 84 -12.67 13.47 21.40
C ARG A 84 -12.74 14.62 22.40
N SER A 85 -13.45 15.67 22.00
CA SER A 85 -13.82 16.78 22.85
C SER A 85 -14.77 16.23 23.90
N SER A 86 -14.22 16.11 25.11
CA SER A 86 -14.90 16.35 26.37
C SER A 86 -16.27 15.70 26.56
N SER A 87 -16.33 14.70 27.44
CA SER A 87 -17.06 14.98 28.67
C SER A 87 -16.49 14.14 29.81
N ARG A 88 -16.23 14.85 30.89
CA ARG A 88 -15.93 14.36 32.23
C ARG A 88 -17.15 13.55 32.72
N GLY A 89 -17.27 12.30 32.28
CA GLY A 89 -18.25 11.32 32.74
C GLY A 89 -17.66 10.43 33.81
N THR A 90 -17.42 10.98 35.00
CA THR A 90 -17.11 10.18 36.19
C THR A 90 -18.35 9.36 36.57
N LYS A 91 -18.40 8.09 36.17
CA LYS A 91 -19.15 7.09 36.92
C LYS A 91 -18.13 6.17 37.59
N ARG A 92 -17.84 6.46 38.86
CA ARG A 92 -17.17 5.52 39.76
C ARG A 92 -18.04 4.25 39.81
N PRO A 93 -17.51 3.04 39.58
CA PRO A 93 -18.27 1.83 39.89
C PRO A 93 -18.50 1.80 41.39
N ALA A 94 -19.76 1.96 41.81
CA ALA A 94 -20.20 1.56 43.13
C ALA A 94 -20.19 0.03 43.14
N GLY A 95 -19.36 -0.59 43.97
CA GLY A 95 -19.29 -2.05 44.07
C GLY A 95 -17.92 -2.66 44.32
N ARG A 96 -16.94 -1.91 44.83
CA ARG A 96 -15.73 -2.53 45.38
C ARG A 96 -16.03 -3.01 46.81
N ALA A 97 -16.59 -4.22 46.91
CA ALA A 97 -16.52 -5.10 48.07
C ALA A 97 -15.63 -6.28 47.68
#